data_AF-A0A090QPB2-F1
#
_entry.id   AF-A0A090QPB2-F1
#
_cell.length_a   1.000
_cell.length_b   1.000
_cell.length_c   1.000
_cell.angle_alpha   90.00
_cell.angle_beta   90.00
_cell.angle_gamma   90.00
#
_symmetry.space_group_name_H-M   'P 1'
#
loop_
_entity.id
_entity.type
_entity.pdbx_description
1 polymer ?
#
loop_
_entity_poly.entity_id
_entity_poly.type
_entity_poly.pdbx_seq_one_letter_code
_entity_poly.pdbx_strand_id
1 'polypeptide(L)'
;METVLAKIVADKRLWVDARKHQQPLDSFIDSLTPSDRSFYDALSGDNAAFILECKKASPSKGLIRQDFDLDAIAGVYNGYASAISVLTDEKYFQGNFDFLPWCAVRSRNRCCVKTS
;
A
#
# COMPACT_ATOMS: atom_id res chain seq x y z
N MET A 1 19.61 13.71 -18.03
CA MET A 1 18.94 12.41 -18.05
C MET A 1 18.01 12.38 -16.84
N GLU A 2 16.72 12.19 -17.04
CA GLU A 2 15.74 12.15 -15.95
C GLU A 2 15.89 10.82 -15.17
N THR A 3 15.75 10.86 -13.84
CA THR A 3 15.84 9.65 -13.01
C THR A 3 14.52 8.88 -13.03
N VAL A 4 14.57 7.57 -12.74
CA VAL A 4 13.36 6.74 -12.61
C VAL A 4 12.42 7.31 -11.55
N LEU A 5 12.96 7.79 -10.42
CA LEU A 5 12.17 8.39 -9.36
C LEU A 5 11.49 9.70 -9.81
N ALA A 6 12.22 10.58 -10.53
CA ALA A 6 11.66 11.83 -11.03
C ALA A 6 10.45 11.57 -11.95
N LYS A 7 10.57 10.58 -12.83
CA LYS A 7 9.46 10.17 -13.72
C LYS A 7 8.26 9.63 -12.94
N ILE A 8 8.48 8.80 -11.93
CA ILE A 8 7.40 8.25 -11.09
C ILE A 8 6.65 9.38 -10.36
N VAL A 9 7.37 10.32 -9.77
CA VAL A 9 6.77 11.46 -9.06
C VAL A 9 5.99 12.37 -10.02
N ALA A 10 6.52 12.64 -11.22
CA ALA A 10 5.84 13.44 -12.24
C ALA A 10 4.51 12.79 -12.67
N ASP A 11 4.53 11.50 -12.96
CA ASP A 11 3.32 10.73 -13.28
C ASP A 11 2.32 10.70 -12.13
N LYS A 12 2.81 10.58 -10.88
CA LYS A 12 1.93 10.54 -9.71
C LYS A 12 1.18 11.84 -9.50
N ARG A 13 1.80 12.99 -9.77
CA ARG A 13 1.12 14.29 -9.71
C ARG A 13 -0.07 14.35 -10.67
N LEU A 14 0.13 13.95 -11.92
CA LEU A 14 -0.95 13.87 -12.92
C LEU A 14 -2.06 12.90 -12.49
N TRP A 15 -1.69 11.75 -11.92
CA TRP A 15 -2.64 10.78 -11.38
C TRP A 15 -3.45 11.36 -10.22
N VAL A 16 -2.81 12.05 -9.26
CA VAL A 16 -3.50 12.68 -8.13
C VAL A 16 -4.47 13.76 -8.62
N ASP A 17 -4.04 14.59 -9.58
CA ASP A 17 -4.89 15.64 -10.13
C ASP A 17 -6.12 15.04 -10.82
N ALA A 18 -5.94 14.02 -11.67
CA ALA A 18 -7.06 13.30 -12.28
C ALA A 18 -7.97 12.65 -11.23
N ARG A 19 -7.39 12.04 -10.19
CA ARG A 19 -8.16 11.36 -9.13
C ARG A 19 -8.97 12.35 -8.28
N LYS A 20 -8.43 13.54 -8.00
CA LYS A 20 -9.16 14.62 -7.30
C LYS A 20 -10.40 15.08 -8.08
N HIS A 21 -10.35 15.09 -9.42
CA HIS A 21 -11.53 15.41 -10.22
C HIS A 21 -12.58 14.29 -10.15
N GLN A 22 -12.15 13.02 -10.14
CA GLN A 22 -13.05 11.87 -10.06
C GLN A 22 -13.64 11.64 -8.65
N GLN A 23 -12.86 11.91 -7.60
CA GLN A 23 -13.25 11.79 -6.21
C GLN A 23 -12.70 12.99 -5.43
N PRO A 24 -13.42 14.12 -5.42
CA PRO A 24 -13.03 15.32 -4.70
C PRO A 24 -12.91 15.06 -3.21
N LEU A 25 -11.94 15.69 -2.53
CA LEU A 25 -11.70 15.50 -1.10
C LEU A 25 -12.96 15.82 -0.26
N ASP A 26 -13.63 16.93 -0.59
CA ASP A 26 -14.83 17.39 0.10
C ASP A 26 -15.99 16.38 0.04
N SER A 27 -15.98 15.46 -0.93
CA SER A 27 -17.01 14.43 -1.04
C SER A 27 -16.93 13.35 0.03
N PHE A 28 -15.79 13.20 0.72
CA PHE A 28 -15.59 12.11 1.68
C PHE A 28 -14.83 12.50 2.95
N ILE A 29 -14.25 13.70 3.04
CA ILE A 29 -13.41 14.10 4.18
C ILE A 29 -14.12 13.97 5.53
N ASP A 30 -15.40 14.36 5.61
CA ASP A 30 -16.19 14.30 6.85
C ASP A 30 -16.56 12.86 7.25
N SER A 31 -16.44 11.90 6.32
CA SER A 31 -16.69 10.48 6.59
C SER A 31 -15.44 9.75 7.11
N LEU A 32 -14.27 10.40 7.06
CA LEU A 32 -13.02 9.78 7.48
C LEU A 32 -12.94 9.69 9.00
N THR A 33 -12.68 8.49 9.51
CA THR A 33 -12.36 8.27 10.93
C THR A 33 -10.87 8.02 11.10
N PRO A 34 -10.27 8.44 12.23
CA PRO A 34 -8.92 8.03 12.58
C PRO A 34 -8.80 6.50 12.57
N SER A 35 -7.61 6.01 12.24
CA SER A 35 -7.34 4.58 12.29
C SER A 35 -7.43 4.07 13.73
N ASP A 36 -8.07 2.91 13.90
CA ASP A 36 -8.12 2.14 15.15
C ASP A 36 -6.84 1.33 15.42
N ARG A 37 -5.83 1.49 14.56
CA ARG A 37 -4.62 0.68 14.46
C ARG A 37 -3.37 1.56 14.56
N SER A 38 -2.67 1.50 15.70
CA SER A 38 -1.38 2.18 15.84
C SER A 38 -0.27 1.45 15.07
N PHE A 39 0.33 2.13 14.10
CA PHE A 39 1.51 1.64 13.37
C PHE A 39 2.78 1.70 14.23
N TYR A 40 2.92 2.74 15.05
CA TYR A 40 4.09 2.92 15.91
C TYR A 40 4.17 1.82 16.97
N ASP A 41 3.05 1.50 17.63
CA ASP A 41 3.02 0.48 18.68
C ASP A 41 3.37 -0.92 18.13
N ALA A 42 3.03 -1.19 16.87
CA ALA A 42 3.37 -2.47 16.24
C ALA A 42 4.88 -2.62 15.99
N LEU A 43 5.63 -1.52 15.95
CA LEU A 43 7.07 -1.51 15.69
C LEU A 43 7.90 -1.22 16.94
N SER A 44 7.28 -0.84 18.05
CA SER A 44 7.98 -0.37 19.25
C SER A 44 8.37 -1.48 20.24
N GLY A 45 8.19 -2.75 19.88
CA GLY A 45 8.56 -3.87 20.74
C GLY A 45 10.07 -4.11 20.81
N ASP A 46 10.51 -4.88 21.81
CA ASP A 46 11.93 -5.21 22.03
C ASP A 46 12.50 -6.17 20.97
N ASN A 47 11.62 -6.88 20.25
CA ASN A 47 11.99 -7.83 19.21
C ASN A 47 12.10 -7.15 17.85
N ALA A 48 12.86 -7.78 16.93
CA ALA A 48 12.92 -7.34 15.54
C ALA A 48 11.51 -7.29 14.92
N ALA A 49 11.13 -6.11 14.43
CA ALA A 49 9.86 -5.89 13.77
C ALA A 49 9.99 -6.08 12.24
N PHE A 50 9.01 -6.75 11.64
CA PHE A 50 9.00 -7.01 10.20
C PHE A 50 7.83 -6.30 9.53
N ILE A 51 8.15 -5.50 8.50
CA ILE A 51 7.15 -4.92 7.60
C ILE A 51 7.17 -5.72 6.31
N LEU A 52 6.16 -6.56 6.10
CA LEU A 52 6.06 -7.40 4.90
C LEU A 52 5.22 -6.68 3.84
N GLU A 53 5.59 -6.83 2.57
CA GLU A 53 5.07 -5.98 1.50
C GLU A 53 4.33 -6.77 0.42
N CYS A 54 3.06 -6.41 0.20
CA CYS A 54 2.25 -6.93 -0.89
C CYS A 54 2.62 -6.18 -2.19
N LYS A 55 3.48 -6.79 -3.02
CA LYS A 55 3.97 -6.20 -4.28
C LYS A 55 3.81 -7.16 -5.46
N LYS A 56 3.17 -6.70 -6.53
CA LYS A 56 2.95 -7.46 -7.78
C LYS A 56 4.06 -7.23 -8.81
N ALA A 57 4.47 -5.99 -9.02
CA ALA A 57 5.52 -5.62 -9.96
C ALA A 57 6.45 -4.53 -9.38
N SER A 58 7.59 -4.29 -10.03
CA SER A 58 8.41 -3.10 -9.78
C SER A 58 9.05 -2.57 -11.08
N PRO A 59 9.41 -1.28 -11.14
CA PRO A 59 10.13 -0.71 -12.28
C PRO A 59 11.45 -1.41 -12.60
N SER A 60 12.12 -1.94 -11.59
CA SER A 60 13.44 -2.58 -11.72
C SER A 60 13.38 -4.06 -12.11
N LYS A 61 12.33 -4.78 -11.70
CA LYS A 61 12.21 -6.24 -11.91
C LYS A 61 11.05 -6.65 -12.81
N GLY A 62 10.21 -5.70 -13.23
CA GLY A 62 8.99 -6.00 -13.99
C GLY A 62 7.97 -6.74 -13.11
N LEU A 63 7.27 -7.71 -13.70
CA LEU A 63 6.32 -8.56 -12.98
C LEU A 63 7.07 -9.49 -12.01
N ILE A 64 6.80 -9.36 -10.71
CA ILE A 64 7.41 -10.17 -9.66
C ILE A 64 6.53 -11.38 -9.36
N ARG A 65 5.21 -11.18 -9.31
CA ARG A 65 4.26 -12.22 -8.96
C ARG A 65 3.09 -12.20 -9.94
N GLN A 66 3.06 -13.20 -10.82
CA GLN A 66 2.00 -13.34 -11.83
C GLN A 66 0.66 -13.65 -11.17
N ASP A 67 0.65 -14.58 -10.22
CA ASP A 67 -0.52 -14.93 -9.41
C ASP A 67 -0.54 -14.14 -8.10
N PHE A 68 -1.21 -12.99 -8.13
CA PHE A 68 -1.28 -12.05 -7.02
C PHE A 68 -2.53 -12.31 -6.16
N ASP A 69 -2.50 -13.44 -5.45
CA ASP A 69 -3.52 -13.80 -4.46
C ASP A 69 -3.23 -13.13 -3.11
N LEU A 70 -4.03 -12.12 -2.77
CA LEU A 70 -3.93 -11.38 -1.52
C LEU A 70 -4.34 -12.22 -0.31
N ASP A 71 -5.25 -13.21 -0.44
CA ASP A 71 -5.65 -14.12 0.66
C ASP A 71 -4.48 -15.00 1.06
N ALA A 72 -3.83 -15.62 0.08
CA ALA A 72 -2.64 -16.41 0.34
C ALA A 72 -1.51 -15.56 0.95
N ILE A 73 -1.28 -14.35 0.44
CA ILE A 73 -0.21 -13.46 0.94
C ILE A 73 -0.50 -13.01 2.37
N ALA A 74 -1.69 -12.45 2.62
CA ALA A 74 -2.06 -11.94 3.94
C ALA A 74 -2.14 -13.07 4.98
N GLY A 75 -2.63 -14.25 4.59
CA GLY A 75 -2.65 -15.45 5.43
C GLY A 75 -1.27 -15.83 5.95
N VAL A 76 -0.26 -15.83 5.07
CA VAL A 76 1.14 -16.09 5.47
C VAL A 76 1.68 -14.94 6.31
N TYR A 77 1.49 -13.69 5.88
CA TYR A 77 2.07 -12.52 6.56
C TYR A 77 1.55 -12.34 7.99
N ASN A 78 0.32 -12.75 8.26
CA ASN A 78 -0.27 -12.71 9.60
C ASN A 78 0.58 -13.43 10.67
N GLY A 79 1.38 -14.45 10.30
CA GLY A 79 2.22 -15.19 11.24
C GLY A 79 3.57 -14.54 11.56
N TYR A 80 4.01 -13.56 10.76
CA TYR A 80 5.40 -13.08 10.80
C TYR A 80 5.54 -11.55 10.80
N ALA A 81 4.55 -10.84 10.25
CA ALA A 81 4.65 -9.40 10.08
C ALA A 81 4.19 -8.66 11.34
N SER A 82 4.93 -7.63 11.72
CA SER A 82 4.46 -6.60 12.65
C SER A 82 3.49 -5.65 11.94
N ALA A 83 3.78 -5.33 10.67
CA ALA A 83 2.92 -4.53 9.81
C ALA A 83 2.96 -5.02 8.35
N ILE A 84 1.90 -4.73 7.60
CA ILE A 84 1.79 -5.06 6.18
C ILE A 84 1.78 -3.78 5.35
N SER A 85 2.76 -3.65 4.46
CA SER A 85 2.83 -2.59 3.45
C SER A 85 2.05 -3.03 2.19
N VAL A 86 1.12 -2.19 1.72
CA VAL A 86 0.37 -2.46 0.49
C VAL A 86 0.67 -1.40 -0.55
N LEU A 87 1.12 -1.83 -1.74
CA LEU A 87 1.37 -0.93 -2.86
C LEU A 87 0.04 -0.51 -3.49
N THR A 88 -0.15 0.80 -3.63
CA THR A 88 -1.34 1.41 -4.24
C THR A 88 -1.04 2.12 -5.56
N ASP A 89 0.21 2.06 -6.03
CA ASP A 89 0.58 2.61 -7.32
C ASP A 89 0.30 1.61 -8.46
N GLU A 90 -0.67 1.94 -9.30
CA GLU A 90 -1.11 1.10 -10.43
C GLU A 90 -0.07 1.05 -11.55
N LYS A 91 0.50 2.20 -11.94
CA LYS A 91 1.33 2.33 -13.16
C LYS A 91 2.64 1.57 -13.07
N TYR A 92 3.31 1.63 -11.92
CA TYR A 92 4.67 1.12 -11.75
C TYR A 92 4.74 -0.18 -10.95
N PHE A 93 3.80 -0.39 -10.04
CA PHE A 93 3.80 -1.55 -9.13
C PHE A 93 2.61 -2.48 -9.32
N GLN A 94 1.67 -2.14 -10.21
CA GLN A 94 0.40 -2.85 -10.41
C GLN A 94 -0.37 -3.05 -9.10
N GLY A 95 -0.29 -2.04 -8.23
CA GLY A 95 -1.08 -1.95 -7.01
C GLY A 95 -2.50 -1.45 -7.25
N ASN A 96 -3.30 -1.39 -6.19
CA ASN A 96 -4.65 -0.81 -6.20
C ASN A 96 -4.98 -0.29 -4.78
N PHE A 97 -5.64 0.86 -4.69
CA PHE A 97 -6.19 1.38 -3.44
C PHE A 97 -7.18 0.42 -2.77
N ASP A 98 -7.93 -0.38 -3.53
CA ASP A 98 -8.90 -1.36 -3.01
C ASP A 98 -8.23 -2.50 -2.23
N PHE A 99 -6.93 -2.74 -2.45
CA PHE A 99 -6.18 -3.76 -1.71
C PHE A 99 -5.98 -3.37 -0.25
N LEU A 100 -6.01 -2.07 0.08
CA LEU A 100 -5.88 -1.60 1.46
C LEU A 100 -7.05 -1.99 2.37
N PRO A 101 -8.31 -1.61 2.08
CA PRO A 101 -9.44 -2.03 2.91
C PRO A 101 -9.59 -3.55 2.92
N TRP A 102 -9.29 -4.20 1.78
CA TRP A 102 -9.27 -5.65 1.67
C TRP A 102 -8.27 -6.27 2.68
N CYS A 103 -7.02 -5.78 2.71
CA CYS A 103 -5.99 -6.25 3.64
C CYS A 103 -6.32 -5.89 5.08
N ALA A 104 -6.86 -4.70 5.33
CA ALA A 104 -7.22 -4.25 6.66
C ALA A 104 -8.29 -5.15 7.31
N VAL A 105 -9.31 -5.57 6.54
CA VAL A 105 -10.37 -6.45 7.05
C VAL A 105 -9.88 -7.87 7.35
N ARG A 106 -8.94 -8.39 6.55
CA ARG A 106 -8.51 -9.81 6.60
C ARG A 106 -7.20 -10.06 7.33
N SER A 107 -6.37 -9.04 7.49
CA SER A 107 -5.14 -9.14 8.25
C SER A 107 -5.38 -8.76 9.71
N ARG A 108 -4.84 -9.60 10.61
CA ARG A 108 -4.72 -9.28 12.03
C ARG A 108 -3.70 -8.17 12.29
N ASN A 109 -2.77 -7.99 11.35
CA ASN A 109 -1.65 -7.07 11.46
C ASN A 109 -2.06 -5.66 11.03
N ARG A 110 -1.23 -4.68 11.41
CA ARG A 110 -1.44 -3.27 11.05
C ARG A 110 -1.10 -3.09 9.57
N CYS A 111 -2.03 -2.56 8.77
CA CYS A 111 -1.78 -2.28 7.36
C CYS A 111 -1.38 -0.82 7.17
N CYS A 112 -0.35 -0.56 6.36
CA CYS A 112 0.06 0.79 5.98
C CYS A 112 0.08 0.95 4.46
N VAL A 113 -0.21 2.17 4.02
CA VAL A 113 -0.18 2.55 2.62
C VAL A 113 1.26 2.78 2.20
N LYS A 114 1.65 2.21 1.05
CA LYS A 114 2.86 2.63 0.35
C LYS A 114 2.51 3.21 -1.00
N THR A 115 2.68 4.52 -1.10
CA THR A 115 2.69 5.26 -2.37
C THR A 115 4.13 5.56 -2.76
N SER A 116 4.38 5.63 -4.07
CA SER A 116 5.65 6.10 -4.63
C SER A 116 5.70 7.62 -4.69
#